data_AF-A0A660QD23-F1
#
_entry.id   AF-A0A660QD23-F1
#
_cell.length_a   1.000
_cell.length_b   1.000
_cell.length_c   1.000
_cell.angle_alpha   90.00
_cell.angle_beta   90.00
_cell.angle_gamma   90.00
#
_symmetry.space_group_name_H-M   'P 1'
#
loop_
_entity.id
_entity.type
_entity.pdbx_description
1 polymer ?
#
loop_
_entity_poly.entity_id
_entity_poly.type
_entity_poly.pdbx_seq_one_letter_code
_entity_poly.pdbx_strand_id
1 'polypeptide(L)'
;MTIKELKSALPGRSRKLLSESVVGVLNQIEQQEGHEFSEAYRNNFMGFSKIMENPEYTMESYVDALKYTSFRLMDHTSIDSYMMAFPDRYTRLMDLYGDLGDEAWIRSNKIASYASAYNKGKIVNEMLSQAAVPVSILNMDLFQRALNVEAHLMDNANSETVRQLAAKSSLEILKPADIQRVELDIGLKENDVIADLRSVTQSLALQQQTSIRVGSHTSSEVCDMTIVDVSIEEDD
;
A
#
# COMPACT_ATOMS: atom_id res chain seq x y z
N MET A 1 -8.33 -20.05 8.36
CA MET A 1 -7.90 -19.21 9.51
C MET A 1 -9.04 -18.40 10.11
N THR A 2 -8.91 -17.97 11.36
CA THR A 2 -9.89 -17.12 12.05
C THR A 2 -9.53 -15.63 12.01
N ILE A 3 -10.54 -14.76 12.10
CA ILE A 3 -10.41 -13.28 12.13
C ILE A 3 -9.44 -12.81 13.23
N LYS A 4 -9.33 -13.54 14.34
CA LYS A 4 -8.46 -13.20 15.47
C LYS A 4 -6.97 -13.33 15.12
N GLU A 5 -6.59 -14.38 14.39
CA GLU A 5 -5.19 -14.62 13.98
C GLU A 5 -4.72 -13.60 12.94
N LEU A 6 -5.62 -13.17 12.04
CA LEU A 6 -5.32 -12.14 11.06
C LEU A 6 -5.26 -10.74 11.69
N LYS A 7 -6.08 -10.46 12.71
CA LYS A 7 -6.01 -9.21 13.49
C LYS A 7 -4.75 -9.12 14.36
N SER A 8 -4.20 -10.23 14.85
CA SER A 8 -2.96 -10.23 15.64
C SER A 8 -1.70 -10.06 14.79
N ALA A 9 -1.70 -10.55 13.54
CA ALA A 9 -0.56 -10.43 12.62
C ALA A 9 -0.42 -9.02 11.99
N LEU A 10 -1.45 -8.17 12.09
CA LEU A 10 -1.52 -6.89 11.40
C LEU A 10 -1.28 -5.67 12.31
N PRO A 11 -0.56 -4.64 11.81
CA PRO A 11 -0.45 -3.34 12.46
C PRO A 11 -1.83 -2.70 12.68
N GLY A 12 -2.00 -1.94 13.77
CA GLY A 12 -3.30 -1.47 14.26
C GLY A 12 -4.15 -0.67 13.25
N ARG A 13 -3.53 0.00 12.28
CA ARG A 13 -4.23 0.76 11.22
C ARG A 13 -4.93 -0.14 10.20
N SER A 14 -4.33 -1.29 9.87
CA SER A 14 -4.84 -2.27 8.90
C SER A 14 -5.95 -3.16 9.47
N ARG A 15 -6.10 -3.22 10.81
CA ARG A 15 -7.19 -3.97 11.47
C ARG A 15 -8.58 -3.41 11.17
N LYS A 16 -8.69 -2.10 10.86
CA LYS A 16 -9.96 -1.45 10.49
C LYS A 16 -10.38 -1.75 9.04
N LEU A 17 -9.43 -2.12 8.18
CA LEU A 17 -9.67 -2.48 6.77
C LEU A 17 -10.09 -3.94 6.60
N LEU A 18 -10.00 -4.75 7.66
CA LEU A 18 -10.40 -6.14 7.69
C LEU A 18 -11.92 -6.26 7.91
N SER A 19 -12.67 -6.32 6.81
CA SER A 19 -14.06 -6.76 6.83
C SER A 19 -14.14 -8.29 6.92
N GLU A 20 -15.26 -8.80 7.46
CA GLU A 20 -15.55 -10.24 7.47
C GLU A 20 -15.58 -10.84 6.06
N SER A 21 -15.94 -10.04 5.04
CA SER A 21 -15.93 -10.48 3.63
C SER A 21 -14.52 -10.81 3.14
N VAL A 22 -13.50 -10.06 3.55
CA VAL A 22 -12.11 -10.28 3.14
C VAL A 22 -11.54 -11.55 3.75
N VAL A 23 -11.91 -11.84 5.00
CA VAL A 23 -11.53 -13.11 5.65
C VAL A 23 -12.24 -14.29 5.02
N GLY A 24 -13.48 -14.10 4.56
CA GLY A 24 -14.20 -15.09 3.75
C GLY A 24 -13.44 -15.42 2.45
N VAL A 25 -13.02 -14.41 1.70
CA VAL A 25 -12.25 -14.59 0.46
C VAL A 25 -10.90 -15.26 0.72
N LEU A 26 -10.18 -14.87 1.78
CA LEU A 26 -8.92 -15.48 2.17
C LEU A 26 -9.05 -16.98 2.47
N ASN A 27 -10.08 -17.35 3.23
CA ASN A 27 -10.36 -18.76 3.55
C ASN A 27 -10.81 -19.55 2.32
N GLN A 28 -11.51 -18.91 1.38
CA GLN A 28 -11.94 -19.54 0.13
C GLN A 28 -10.76 -19.77 -0.83
N ILE A 29 -9.84 -18.80 -0.91
CA ILE A 29 -8.58 -18.92 -1.65
C ILE A 29 -7.71 -20.06 -1.09
N GLU A 30 -7.59 -20.15 0.25
CA GLU A 30 -6.83 -21.23 0.91
C GLU A 30 -7.36 -22.63 0.57
N GLN A 31 -8.68 -22.76 0.36
CA GLN A 31 -9.31 -24.01 -0.06
C GLN A 31 -9.16 -24.32 -1.56
N GLN A 32 -9.04 -23.31 -2.41
CA GLN A 32 -9.04 -23.46 -3.88
C GLN A 32 -7.64 -23.58 -4.48
N GLU A 33 -6.69 -22.78 -3.98
CA GLU A 33 -5.37 -22.58 -4.61
C GLU A 33 -4.22 -23.20 -3.78
N GLY A 34 -4.50 -23.68 -2.56
CA GLY A 34 -3.52 -24.32 -1.67
C GLY A 34 -2.83 -23.38 -0.67
N HIS A 35 -2.00 -23.96 0.19
CA HIS A 35 -1.40 -23.28 1.34
C HIS A 35 -0.37 -22.20 0.93
N GLU A 36 0.52 -22.51 -0.01
CA GLU A 36 1.58 -21.59 -0.47
C GLU A 36 1.02 -20.31 -1.09
N PHE A 37 -0.03 -20.42 -1.90
CA PHE A 37 -0.70 -19.25 -2.47
C PHE A 37 -1.35 -18.39 -1.39
N SER A 38 -2.01 -19.02 -0.41
CA SER A 38 -2.65 -18.32 0.70
C SER A 38 -1.63 -17.49 1.49
N GLU A 39 -0.46 -18.04 1.80
CA GLU A 39 0.60 -17.34 2.52
C GLU A 39 1.13 -16.13 1.75
N ALA A 40 1.47 -16.29 0.47
CA ALA A 40 1.94 -15.20 -0.37
C ALA A 40 0.87 -14.10 -0.52
N TYR A 41 -0.38 -14.50 -0.75
CA TYR A 41 -1.52 -13.58 -0.86
C TYR A 41 -1.73 -12.80 0.44
N ARG A 42 -1.58 -13.43 1.61
CA ARG A 42 -1.65 -12.74 2.92
C ARG A 42 -0.53 -11.73 3.09
N ASN A 43 0.70 -12.13 2.80
CA ASN A 43 1.85 -11.24 2.90
C ASN A 43 1.67 -10.01 2.00
N ASN A 44 1.18 -10.23 0.78
CA ASN A 44 0.84 -9.16 -0.16
C ASN A 44 -0.32 -8.28 0.34
N PHE A 45 -1.39 -8.87 0.91
CA PHE A 45 -2.51 -8.12 1.49
C PHE A 45 -2.03 -7.13 2.56
N MET A 46 -1.12 -7.58 3.43
CA MET A 46 -0.54 -6.74 4.47
C MET A 46 0.39 -5.67 3.89
N GLY A 47 1.21 -6.04 2.91
CA GLY A 47 2.16 -5.14 2.24
C GLY A 47 1.48 -3.99 1.49
N PHE A 48 0.36 -4.26 0.84
CA PHE A 48 -0.36 -3.30 -0.01
C PHE A 48 -1.46 -2.52 0.73
N SER A 49 -1.55 -2.62 2.06
CA SER A 49 -2.63 -1.99 2.83
C SER A 49 -2.70 -0.47 2.66
N LYS A 50 -1.59 0.19 2.29
CA LYS A 50 -1.56 1.63 2.00
C LYS A 50 -2.33 2.01 0.74
N ILE A 51 -2.43 1.11 -0.23
CA ILE A 51 -3.15 1.37 -1.50
C ILE A 51 -4.65 1.53 -1.24
N MET A 52 -5.18 0.86 -0.21
CA MET A 52 -6.57 1.01 0.25
C MET A 52 -6.89 2.38 0.86
N GLU A 53 -5.90 3.22 1.14
CA GLU A 53 -6.14 4.58 1.63
C GLU A 53 -6.65 5.51 0.52
N ASN A 54 -6.51 5.13 -0.76
CA ASN A 54 -7.06 5.88 -1.88
C ASN A 54 -8.60 5.70 -1.96
N PRO A 55 -9.39 6.79 -1.81
CA PRO A 55 -10.85 6.72 -1.82
C PRO A 55 -11.46 6.29 -3.17
N GLU A 56 -10.68 6.30 -4.26
CA GLU A 56 -11.13 5.83 -5.58
C GLU A 56 -11.32 4.31 -5.64
N TYR A 57 -10.72 3.55 -4.72
CA TYR A 57 -10.71 2.09 -4.78
C TYR A 57 -11.76 1.47 -3.86
N THR A 58 -12.58 0.59 -4.43
CA THR A 58 -13.50 -0.25 -3.66
C THR A 58 -12.77 -1.47 -3.10
N MET A 59 -13.29 -2.02 -1.99
CA MET A 59 -12.74 -3.25 -1.39
C MET A 59 -12.73 -4.41 -2.37
N GLU A 60 -13.79 -4.54 -3.19
CA GLU A 60 -13.88 -5.58 -4.23
C GLU A 60 -12.78 -5.42 -5.28
N SER A 61 -12.60 -4.20 -5.81
CA SER A 61 -11.55 -3.89 -6.78
C SER A 61 -10.15 -4.20 -6.23
N TYR A 62 -9.92 -3.94 -4.93
CA TYR A 62 -8.66 -4.25 -4.28
C TYR A 62 -8.41 -5.74 -4.12
N VAL A 63 -9.41 -6.50 -3.66
CA VAL A 63 -9.29 -7.96 -3.49
C VAL A 63 -9.02 -8.64 -4.83
N ASP A 64 -9.72 -8.20 -5.88
CA ASP A 64 -9.54 -8.63 -7.26
C ASP A 64 -8.12 -8.32 -7.78
N ALA A 65 -7.65 -7.08 -7.58
CA ALA A 65 -6.33 -6.63 -8.01
C ALA A 65 -5.21 -7.34 -7.24
N LEU A 66 -5.42 -7.61 -5.95
CA LEU A 66 -4.49 -8.34 -5.11
C LEU A 66 -4.37 -9.79 -5.55
N LYS A 67 -5.48 -10.43 -5.94
CA LYS A 67 -5.49 -11.81 -6.44
C LYS A 67 -4.69 -11.91 -7.74
N TYR A 68 -4.97 -11.01 -8.68
CA TYR A 68 -4.22 -10.89 -9.92
C TYR A 68 -2.72 -10.65 -9.70
N THR A 69 -2.37 -9.68 -8.84
CA THR A 69 -0.97 -9.33 -8.55
C THR A 69 -0.24 -10.48 -7.86
N SER A 70 -0.90 -11.24 -7.00
CA SER A 70 -0.29 -12.39 -6.32
C SER A 70 0.11 -13.48 -7.30
N PHE A 71 -0.74 -13.82 -8.27
CA PHE A 71 -0.34 -14.72 -9.37
C PHE A 71 0.79 -14.14 -10.21
N ARG A 72 0.78 -12.82 -10.44
CA ARG A 72 1.84 -12.15 -11.20
C ARG A 72 3.21 -12.22 -10.52
N LEU A 73 3.23 -12.18 -9.18
CA LEU A 73 4.43 -12.32 -8.37
C LEU A 73 4.94 -13.77 -8.27
N MET A 74 4.10 -14.75 -8.62
CA MET A 74 4.47 -16.17 -8.73
C MET A 74 4.89 -16.56 -10.16
N ASP A 75 5.37 -15.59 -10.95
CA ASP A 75 5.84 -15.78 -12.33
C ASP A 75 4.77 -16.26 -13.34
N HIS A 76 3.48 -16.17 -13.02
CA HIS A 76 2.44 -16.42 -14.02
C HIS A 76 2.40 -15.31 -15.09
N THR A 77 2.03 -15.70 -16.32
CA THR A 77 1.82 -14.72 -17.40
C THR A 77 0.65 -13.79 -17.07
N SER A 78 0.59 -12.62 -17.73
CA SER A 78 -0.52 -11.68 -17.51
C SER A 78 -1.87 -12.26 -17.90
N ILE A 79 -1.89 -13.19 -18.86
CA ILE A 79 -3.07 -13.93 -19.31
C ILE A 79 -3.47 -14.95 -18.26
N ASP A 80 -2.53 -15.80 -17.81
CA ASP A 80 -2.83 -16.84 -16.84
C ASP A 80 -3.27 -16.25 -15.49
N SER A 81 -2.61 -15.19 -15.05
CA SER A 81 -2.98 -14.44 -13.84
C SER A 81 -4.40 -13.88 -13.93
N TYR A 82 -4.81 -13.40 -15.11
CA TYR A 82 -6.16 -12.87 -15.34
C TYR A 82 -7.21 -13.97 -15.26
N MET A 83 -6.89 -15.14 -15.80
CA MET A 83 -7.79 -16.29 -15.80
C MET A 83 -8.00 -16.87 -14.41
N MET A 84 -6.93 -17.02 -13.63
CA MET A 84 -6.99 -17.53 -12.26
C MET A 84 -7.63 -16.51 -11.31
N ALA A 85 -7.40 -15.21 -11.52
CA ALA A 85 -8.07 -14.17 -10.75
C ALA A 85 -9.57 -14.12 -11.03
N PHE A 86 -9.99 -14.27 -12.29
CA PHE A 86 -11.38 -14.08 -12.74
C PHE A 86 -11.94 -15.29 -13.51
N PRO A 87 -12.17 -16.45 -12.86
CA PRO A 87 -12.65 -17.65 -13.53
C PRO A 87 -14.05 -17.47 -14.17
N ASP A 88 -14.94 -16.72 -13.51
CA ASP A 88 -16.28 -16.44 -14.05
C ASP A 88 -16.23 -15.56 -15.31
N ARG A 89 -15.35 -14.54 -15.32
CA ARG A 89 -15.16 -13.69 -16.49
C ARG A 89 -14.51 -14.46 -17.63
N TYR A 90 -13.55 -15.34 -17.32
CA TYR A 90 -12.94 -16.22 -18.29
C TYR A 90 -13.98 -17.11 -18.96
N THR A 91 -14.82 -17.78 -18.17
CA THR A 91 -15.90 -18.65 -18.67
C THR A 91 -16.85 -17.86 -19.58
N ARG A 92 -17.28 -16.67 -19.15
CA ARG A 92 -18.13 -15.80 -19.97
C ARG A 92 -17.49 -15.39 -21.29
N LEU A 93 -16.18 -15.10 -21.29
CA LEU A 93 -15.45 -14.75 -22.51
C LEU A 93 -15.28 -15.96 -23.43
N MET A 94 -15.12 -17.15 -22.86
CA MET A 94 -15.04 -18.40 -23.62
C MET A 94 -16.39 -18.73 -24.26
N ASP A 95 -17.50 -18.56 -23.55
CA ASP A 95 -18.84 -18.76 -24.11
C ASP A 95 -19.16 -17.73 -25.20
N LEU A 96 -18.74 -16.47 -25.01
CA LEU A 96 -19.00 -15.39 -25.98
C LEU A 96 -18.21 -15.55 -27.27
N TYR A 97 -16.98 -16.08 -27.19
CA TYR A 97 -16.07 -16.18 -28.33
C TYR A 97 -15.81 -17.61 -28.81
N GLY A 98 -16.46 -18.61 -28.21
CA GLY A 98 -16.29 -20.03 -28.52
C GLY A 98 -16.53 -20.38 -29.99
N ASP A 99 -17.41 -19.65 -30.65
CA ASP A 99 -17.73 -19.85 -32.06
C ASP A 99 -16.67 -19.30 -33.03
N LEU A 100 -15.72 -18.47 -32.57
CA LEU A 100 -14.73 -17.82 -33.44
C LEU A 100 -13.45 -18.63 -33.68
N GLY A 101 -13.17 -19.65 -32.86
CA GLY A 101 -11.99 -20.49 -33.05
C GLY A 101 -11.59 -21.29 -31.81
N ASP A 102 -10.43 -21.93 -31.87
CA ASP A 102 -9.90 -22.77 -30.79
C ASP A 102 -9.58 -21.97 -29.52
N GLU A 103 -9.59 -22.63 -28.35
CA GLU A 103 -9.31 -22.00 -27.05
C GLU A 103 -7.99 -21.22 -27.04
N ALA A 104 -6.93 -21.77 -27.63
CA ALA A 104 -5.63 -21.11 -27.71
C ALA A 104 -5.68 -19.80 -28.51
N TRP A 105 -6.50 -19.78 -29.58
CA TRP A 105 -6.70 -18.59 -30.40
C TRP A 105 -7.51 -17.53 -29.64
N ILE A 106 -8.59 -17.93 -28.97
CA ILE A 106 -9.43 -17.03 -28.16
C ILE A 106 -8.59 -16.42 -27.02
N ARG A 107 -7.78 -17.23 -26.34
CA ARG A 107 -6.85 -16.75 -25.29
C ARG A 107 -5.90 -15.68 -25.81
N SER A 108 -5.22 -15.97 -26.91
CA SER A 108 -4.19 -15.09 -27.46
C SER A 108 -4.74 -13.81 -28.08
N ASN A 109 -5.93 -13.85 -28.70
CA ASN A 109 -6.47 -12.72 -29.47
C ASN A 109 -7.56 -11.92 -28.75
N LYS A 110 -8.36 -12.58 -27.91
CA LYS A 110 -9.46 -11.92 -27.19
C LYS A 110 -9.07 -11.66 -25.75
N ILE A 111 -8.73 -12.71 -25.01
CA ILE A 111 -8.48 -12.61 -23.56
C ILE A 111 -7.21 -11.81 -23.26
N ALA A 112 -6.17 -11.93 -24.09
CA ALA A 112 -4.95 -11.14 -23.95
C ALA A 112 -5.19 -9.63 -23.94
N SER A 113 -6.19 -9.14 -24.69
CA SER A 113 -6.56 -7.72 -24.69
C SER A 113 -7.15 -7.29 -23.34
N TYR A 114 -8.07 -8.09 -22.79
CA TYR A 114 -8.66 -7.84 -21.46
C TYR A 114 -7.62 -7.92 -20.35
N ALA A 115 -6.74 -8.91 -20.40
CA ALA A 115 -5.63 -9.06 -19.46
C ALA A 115 -4.66 -7.88 -19.52
N SER A 116 -4.31 -7.42 -20.73
CA SER A 116 -3.46 -6.24 -20.96
C SER A 116 -4.11 -4.96 -20.43
N ALA A 117 -5.41 -4.77 -20.68
CA ALA A 117 -6.16 -3.63 -20.16
C ALA A 117 -6.20 -3.62 -18.63
N TYR A 118 -6.41 -4.78 -18.00
CA TYR A 118 -6.42 -4.90 -16.55
C TYR A 118 -5.04 -4.65 -15.93
N ASN A 119 -3.98 -5.20 -16.53
CA ASN A 119 -2.59 -4.97 -16.10
C ASN A 119 -2.18 -3.50 -16.20
N LYS A 120 -2.76 -2.74 -17.15
CA LYS A 120 -2.57 -1.29 -17.27
C LYS A 120 -3.38 -0.47 -16.26
N GLY A 121 -4.27 -1.11 -15.51
CA GLY A 121 -5.08 -0.46 -14.48
C GLY A 121 -4.21 0.19 -13.39
N LYS A 122 -4.68 1.32 -12.86
CA LYS A 122 -3.95 2.11 -11.87
C LYS A 122 -3.64 1.31 -10.59
N ILE A 123 -4.66 0.64 -10.03
CA ILE A 123 -4.53 -0.16 -8.80
C ILE A 123 -3.51 -1.31 -8.95
N VAL A 124 -3.49 -1.99 -10.10
CA VAL A 124 -2.58 -3.11 -10.38
C VAL A 124 -1.16 -2.61 -10.54
N ASN A 125 -0.95 -1.51 -11.26
CA ASN A 125 0.38 -0.91 -11.41
C ASN A 125 0.92 -0.39 -10.08
N GLU A 126 0.08 0.20 -9.22
CA GLU A 126 0.49 0.63 -7.88
C GLU A 126 0.95 -0.55 -7.02
N MET A 127 0.20 -1.67 -7.01
CA MET A 127 0.58 -2.89 -6.30
C MET A 127 1.88 -3.52 -6.84
N LEU A 128 1.97 -3.67 -8.17
CA LEU A 128 3.16 -4.23 -8.81
C LEU A 128 4.39 -3.34 -8.61
N SER A 129 4.23 -2.02 -8.61
CA SER A 129 5.34 -1.09 -8.35
C SER A 129 5.84 -1.20 -6.91
N GLN A 130 4.94 -1.43 -5.95
CA GLN A 130 5.32 -1.61 -4.56
C GLN A 130 6.03 -2.95 -4.31
N ALA A 131 5.67 -4.00 -5.06
CA ALA A 131 6.33 -5.31 -4.99
C ALA A 131 7.55 -5.45 -5.90
N ALA A 132 7.75 -4.52 -6.84
CA ALA A 132 8.89 -4.54 -7.73
C ALA A 132 10.19 -4.43 -6.92
N VAL A 133 10.99 -5.48 -6.97
CA VAL A 133 12.37 -5.42 -6.47
C VAL A 133 13.11 -4.40 -7.33
N PRO A 134 13.72 -3.36 -6.73
CA PRO A 134 14.49 -2.37 -7.48
C PRO A 134 15.52 -3.07 -8.38
N VAL A 135 15.57 -2.64 -9.64
CA VAL A 135 16.50 -3.21 -10.65
C VAL A 135 17.95 -3.14 -10.18
N SER A 136 18.29 -2.13 -9.36
CA SER A 136 19.59 -2.00 -8.70
C SER A 136 19.92 -3.15 -7.75
N ILE A 137 18.93 -3.68 -7.03
CA ILE A 137 19.09 -4.83 -6.12
C ILE A 137 19.22 -6.11 -6.94
N LEU A 138 18.36 -6.29 -7.95
CA LEU A 138 18.37 -7.49 -8.81
C LEU A 138 19.71 -7.65 -9.55
N ASN A 139 20.30 -6.53 -10.00
CA ASN A 139 21.54 -6.51 -10.78
C ASN A 139 22.75 -6.06 -9.96
N MET A 140 22.75 -6.32 -8.65
CA MET A 140 23.89 -6.00 -7.77
C MET A 140 25.20 -6.63 -8.25
N ASP A 141 25.14 -7.78 -8.91
CA ASP A 141 26.29 -8.47 -9.47
C ASP A 141 26.88 -7.71 -10.67
N LEU A 142 26.04 -7.18 -11.56
CA LEU A 142 26.46 -6.32 -12.67
C LEU A 142 27.01 -5.00 -12.14
N PHE A 143 26.39 -4.46 -11.09
CA PHE A 143 26.86 -3.25 -10.41
C PHE A 143 28.27 -3.44 -9.81
N GLN A 144 28.52 -4.54 -9.09
CA GLN A 144 29.84 -4.84 -8.56
C GLN A 144 30.87 -5.07 -9.68
N ARG A 145 30.46 -5.74 -10.77
CA ARG A 145 31.33 -5.92 -11.94
C ARG A 145 31.68 -4.59 -12.61
N ALA A 146 30.72 -3.68 -12.76
CA ALA A 146 30.96 -2.34 -13.28
C ALA A 146 31.95 -1.57 -12.38
N LEU A 147 31.77 -1.60 -11.06
CA LEU A 147 32.68 -0.97 -10.11
C LEU A 147 34.11 -1.51 -10.22
N ASN A 148 34.27 -2.83 -10.39
CA ASN A 148 35.60 -3.44 -10.58
C ASN A 148 36.27 -2.98 -11.88
N VAL A 149 35.50 -2.78 -12.95
CA VAL A 149 36.01 -2.25 -14.23
C VAL A 149 36.44 -0.79 -14.07
N GLU A 150 35.64 0.03 -13.39
CA GLU A 150 35.99 1.43 -13.10
C GLU A 150 37.29 1.51 -12.25
N ALA A 151 37.42 0.68 -11.22
CA ALA A 151 38.65 0.59 -10.42
C ALA A 151 39.87 0.19 -11.26
N HIS A 152 39.72 -0.79 -12.16
CA HIS A 152 40.80 -1.17 -13.08
C HIS A 152 41.17 -0.02 -14.03
N LEU A 153 40.20 0.74 -14.52
CA LEU A 153 40.44 1.91 -15.38
C LEU A 153 41.13 3.04 -14.62
N MET A 154 40.83 3.25 -13.34
CA MET A 154 41.53 4.23 -12.50
C MET A 154 43.04 3.93 -12.39
N ASP A 155 43.41 2.66 -12.19
CA ASP A 155 44.80 2.27 -11.98
C ASP A 155 45.59 2.10 -13.29
N ASN A 156 44.95 1.57 -14.34
CA ASN A 156 45.66 1.07 -15.53
C ASN A 156 45.42 1.89 -16.82
N ALA A 157 44.50 2.87 -16.83
CA ALA A 157 44.25 3.63 -18.06
C ALA A 157 45.40 4.62 -18.38
N ASN A 158 45.79 4.66 -19.65
CA ASN A 158 46.85 5.56 -20.15
C ASN A 158 46.43 7.04 -20.19
N SER A 159 45.12 7.32 -20.26
CA SER A 159 44.60 8.69 -20.31
C SER A 159 44.21 9.18 -18.93
N GLU A 160 44.77 10.31 -18.51
CA GLU A 160 44.39 11.00 -17.27
C GLU A 160 42.91 11.36 -17.22
N THR A 161 42.31 11.70 -18.36
CA THR A 161 40.88 12.00 -18.44
C THR A 161 40.01 10.78 -18.17
N VAL A 162 40.41 9.60 -18.63
CA VAL A 162 39.67 8.34 -18.38
C VAL A 162 39.81 7.94 -16.92
N ARG A 163 41.01 8.09 -16.33
CA ARG A 163 41.22 7.88 -14.89
C ARG A 163 40.36 8.81 -14.03
N GLN A 164 40.28 10.10 -14.40
CA GLN A 164 39.45 11.07 -13.71
C GLN A 164 37.95 10.74 -13.83
N LEU A 165 37.48 10.37 -15.03
CA LEU A 165 36.08 10.00 -15.25
C LEU A 165 35.70 8.74 -14.46
N ALA A 166 36.58 7.74 -14.43
CA ALA A 166 36.38 6.52 -13.66
C ALA A 166 36.39 6.76 -12.14
N ALA A 167 37.26 7.65 -11.67
CA ALA A 167 37.25 8.09 -10.28
C ALA A 167 35.96 8.84 -9.93
N LYS A 168 35.47 9.70 -10.82
CA LYS A 168 34.22 10.44 -10.64
C LYS A 168 33.00 9.52 -10.61
N SER A 169 32.87 8.60 -11.56
CA SER A 169 31.76 7.63 -11.61
C SER A 169 31.75 6.75 -10.35
N SER A 170 32.92 6.26 -9.92
CA SER A 170 33.05 5.49 -8.68
C SER A 170 32.62 6.27 -7.45
N LEU A 171 32.96 7.56 -7.34
CA LEU A 171 32.54 8.43 -6.24
C LEU A 171 31.03 8.68 -6.23
N GLU A 172 30.39 8.82 -7.39
CA GLU A 172 28.93 8.98 -7.49
C GLU A 172 28.20 7.69 -7.11
N ILE A 173 28.73 6.53 -7.52
CA ILE A 173 28.20 5.19 -7.25
C ILE A 173 28.35 4.79 -5.77
N LEU A 174 29.51 5.09 -5.17
CA LEU A 174 29.85 4.81 -3.77
C LEU A 174 29.37 5.90 -2.83
N LYS A 175 28.80 7.00 -3.35
CA LYS A 175 28.17 8.00 -2.51
C LYS A 175 27.13 7.27 -1.68
N PRO A 176 27.19 7.32 -0.33
CA PRO A 176 26.16 6.72 0.48
C PRO A 176 24.84 7.30 0.01
N ALA A 177 23.88 6.42 -0.31
CA ALA A 177 22.54 6.85 -0.67
C ALA A 177 22.14 7.86 0.38
N ASP A 178 21.85 9.10 -0.04
CA ASP A 178 21.28 10.09 0.86
C ASP A 178 20.09 9.37 1.45
N ILE A 179 20.18 9.04 2.75
CA ILE A 179 19.09 8.39 3.44
C ILE A 179 17.97 9.38 3.23
N GLN A 180 17.08 9.09 2.28
CA GLN A 180 15.75 9.61 2.30
C GLN A 180 15.25 9.06 3.62
N ARG A 181 15.51 9.84 4.67
CA ARG A 181 14.59 10.01 5.76
C ARG A 181 13.32 10.27 4.99
N VAL A 182 12.56 9.20 4.81
CA VAL A 182 11.14 9.28 4.64
C VAL A 182 10.78 10.15 5.82
N GLU A 183 10.69 11.46 5.57
CA GLU A 183 9.84 12.33 6.32
C GLU A 183 8.48 11.65 6.14
N LEU A 184 8.23 10.66 7.00
CA LEU A 184 6.93 10.34 7.47
C LEU A 184 6.49 11.68 8.01
N ASP A 185 5.93 12.48 7.12
CA ASP A 185 4.99 13.51 7.45
C ASP A 185 3.88 12.71 8.13
N ILE A 186 4.09 12.50 9.42
CA ILE A 186 3.08 12.15 10.39
C ILE A 186 2.23 13.43 10.48
N GLY A 187 1.61 13.81 9.37
CA GLY A 187 0.23 14.26 9.35
C GLY A 187 -0.64 13.11 9.83
N LEU A 188 -0.37 12.62 11.04
CA LEU A 188 -1.43 12.13 11.88
C LEU A 188 -2.47 13.23 11.84
N LYS A 189 -3.68 12.80 11.50
CA LYS A 189 -4.96 13.39 11.80
C LYS A 189 -5.08 13.86 13.27
N GLU A 190 -4.16 14.68 13.78
CA GLU A 190 -4.33 15.46 15.01
C GLU A 190 -5.36 16.58 14.79
N ASN A 191 -5.67 16.90 13.52
CA ASN A 191 -6.70 17.86 13.19
C ASN A 191 -8.10 17.43 13.63
N ASP A 192 -8.44 16.14 13.76
CA ASP A 192 -9.80 15.77 14.22
C ASP A 192 -9.97 16.07 15.72
N VAL A 193 -9.04 15.62 16.58
CA VAL A 193 -9.19 15.82 18.04
C VAL A 193 -9.05 17.30 18.41
N ILE A 194 -8.13 18.05 17.77
CA ILE A 194 -7.96 19.47 18.05
C ILE A 194 -9.09 20.30 17.43
N ALA A 195 -9.62 19.93 16.24
CA ALA A 195 -10.79 20.60 15.68
C ALA A 195 -12.06 20.31 16.49
N ASP A 196 -12.25 19.07 16.94
CA ASP A 196 -13.34 18.70 17.85
C ASP A 196 -13.24 19.47 19.17
N LEU A 197 -12.05 19.53 19.76
CA LEU A 197 -11.81 20.32 20.98
C LEU A 197 -12.09 21.81 20.76
N ARG A 198 -11.68 22.38 19.62
CA ARG A 198 -11.98 23.78 19.26
C ARG A 198 -13.49 24.00 19.08
N SER A 199 -14.17 23.08 18.42
CA SER A 199 -15.63 23.11 18.21
C SER A 199 -16.39 23.08 19.54
N VAL A 200 -16.03 22.15 20.43
CA VAL A 200 -16.62 22.03 21.76
C VAL A 200 -16.34 23.29 22.59
N THR A 201 -15.11 23.77 22.59
CA THR A 201 -14.72 24.99 23.33
C THR A 201 -15.48 26.22 22.81
N GLN A 202 -15.65 26.34 21.50
CA GLN A 202 -16.41 27.43 20.88
C GLN A 202 -17.90 27.38 21.25
N SER A 203 -18.49 26.18 21.28
CA SER A 203 -19.89 25.99 21.71
C SER A 203 -20.09 26.37 23.18
N LEU A 204 -19.15 25.98 24.05
CA LEU A 204 -19.18 26.31 25.48
C LEU A 204 -19.03 27.82 25.71
N ALA A 205 -18.13 28.47 24.97
CA ALA A 205 -17.93 29.92 25.04
C ALA A 205 -19.20 30.70 24.61
N LEU A 206 -19.90 30.24 23.56
CA LEU A 206 -21.17 30.84 23.12
C LEU A 206 -22.28 30.66 24.16
N GLN A 207 -22.34 29.50 24.81
CA GLN A 207 -23.30 29.23 25.87
C GLN A 207 -23.03 30.14 27.08
N GLN A 208 -21.77 30.28 27.51
CA GLN A 208 -21.36 31.18 28.59
C GLN A 208 -21.68 32.65 28.26
N GLN A 209 -21.41 33.09 27.02
CA GLN A 209 -21.73 34.45 26.58
C GLN A 209 -23.25 34.72 26.61
N THR A 210 -24.06 33.75 26.22
CA THR A 210 -25.52 33.87 26.24
C THR A 210 -26.05 33.93 27.67
N SER A 211 -25.52 33.10 28.57
CA SER A 211 -25.88 33.12 29.99
C SER A 211 -25.54 34.44 30.68
N ILE A 212 -24.41 35.06 30.32
CA ILE A 212 -24.05 36.42 30.80
C ILE A 212 -25.03 37.46 30.24
N ARG A 213 -25.41 37.35 28.97
CA ARG A 213 -26.31 38.31 28.31
C ARG A 213 -27.74 38.26 28.86
N VAL A 214 -28.20 37.08 29.27
CA VAL A 214 -29.50 36.87 29.91
C VAL A 214 -29.46 37.23 31.41
N GLY A 215 -28.26 37.55 31.95
CA GLY A 215 -28.07 37.94 33.35
C GLY A 215 -28.13 36.78 34.34
N SER A 216 -28.04 35.54 33.85
CA SER A 216 -28.06 34.33 34.69
C SER A 216 -26.72 34.06 35.38
N HIS A 217 -25.63 34.60 34.85
CA HIS A 217 -24.29 34.53 35.43
C HIS A 217 -23.56 35.86 35.21
N THR A 218 -22.75 36.28 36.17
CA THR A 218 -21.90 37.47 35.99
C THR A 218 -20.56 37.08 35.38
N SER A 219 -19.88 38.03 34.72
CA SER A 219 -18.57 37.78 34.10
C SER A 219 -17.51 37.30 35.11
N SER A 220 -17.65 37.65 36.40
CA SER A 220 -16.76 37.17 37.46
C SER A 220 -16.99 35.69 37.75
N GLU A 221 -18.24 35.26 37.88
CA GLU A 221 -18.60 33.87 38.16
C GLU A 221 -18.19 32.92 37.04
N VAL A 222 -18.25 33.36 35.79
CA VAL A 222 -17.81 32.57 34.63
C VAL A 222 -16.28 32.39 34.61
N CYS A 223 -15.52 33.38 35.07
CA CYS A 223 -14.06 33.28 35.19
C CYS A 223 -13.62 32.28 36.26
N ASP A 224 -14.39 32.15 37.35
CA ASP A 224 -14.06 31.27 38.47
C ASP A 224 -14.54 29.82 38.26
N MET A 225 -15.22 29.53 37.14
CA MET A 225 -15.67 28.17 36.82
C MET A 225 -14.51 27.25 36.47
N THR A 226 -14.47 26.09 37.12
CA THR A 226 -13.52 25.01 36.81
C THR A 226 -14.07 24.15 35.67
N ILE A 227 -13.33 24.04 34.58
CA ILE A 227 -13.78 23.39 33.33
C ILE A 227 -13.48 21.88 33.30
N VAL A 228 -12.46 21.42 34.04
CA VAL A 228 -12.12 20.00 34.15
C VAL A 228 -11.86 19.68 35.62
N ASP A 229 -12.68 18.80 36.18
CA ASP A 229 -12.49 18.28 37.54
C ASP A 229 -11.72 16.95 37.40
N VAL A 230 -10.44 16.95 37.76
CA VAL A 230 -9.58 15.76 37.64
C VAL A 230 -9.57 15.05 38.99
N SER A 231 -10.38 14.01 39.13
CA SER A 231 -10.19 13.02 40.19
C SER A 231 -9.05 12.07 39.79
N ILE A 232 -7.90 12.20 40.46
CA ILE A 232 -6.82 11.22 40.35
C ILE A 232 -7.25 10.01 41.19
N GLU A 233 -7.69 8.94 40.54
CA GLU A 233 -7.77 7.64 41.20
C GLU A 233 -6.32 7.17 41.39
N GLU A 234 -5.87 7.08 42.65
CA GLU A 234 -4.62 6.40 43.01
C GLU A 234 -4.83 4.90 42.77
N ASP A 235 -4.18 4.35 41.75
CA ASP A 235 -4.11 2.92 41.50
C ASP A 235 -3.29 2.24 42.62
N ASP A 236 -3.95 1.36 43.41
CA ASP A 236 -3.32 0.36 44.31
C ASP A 236 -2.73 -0.83 43.52
#